data_AF-A0A9D0AV91-F1
#
_entry.id   AF-A0A9D0AV91-F1
#
_cell.length_a   1.000
_cell.length_b   1.000
_cell.length_c   1.000
_cell.angle_alpha   90.00
_cell.angle_beta   90.00
_cell.angle_gamma   90.00
#
_symmetry.space_group_name_H-M   'P 1'
#
loop_
_entity.id
_entity.type
_entity.pdbx_description
1 polymer ?
#
loop_
_entity_poly.entity_id
_entity_poly.type
_entity_poly.pdbx_seq_one_letter_code
_entity_poly.pdbx_strand_id
1 'polypeptide(L)'
;MKKSLIYLLLAIIIISCSKTRPLHIGSKDFTEQFILAEMIAQLLENEKIMVKRSFPYGDTFSLLEAIKHDDLDIYVEYNGTGLIMLGQSPVNNGDKAFKKVKKLFQPLGLEWLDRIGFANNYVLLMRRDRALALKISKISDLANITGNIKLAVEPEFITRPLDGLSALQRHYGLNLISPIIKNNDKSIIYQALMDGEVDVAEGFSTEGRIEDFGLTVLEDDLEFFPVYQPSPLVRTSALERYPKLRPILKKLAGLINTTSMRQMNREVELEGQDYQIVARDFLIKNQLIKQKDKITKSEELTIVADLSNDISSSISKVLRAARKTFPGRRVNVLQTADPLAAIQTGEARLGILSAEAFFTLTDEFLPLPNEAIEAVGVIGNRMAHIVTLQNSNINNIMDIRKIGVGAENGASDRSAKMIFTSLGLLNKIE
;
A
#
# COMPACT_ATOMS: atom_id res chain seq x y z
N MET A 1 59.07 13.92 -31.24
CA MET A 1 57.65 14.32 -31.37
C MET A 1 56.69 13.14 -31.50
N LYS A 2 56.94 12.12 -32.35
CA LYS A 2 56.00 11.00 -32.55
C LYS A 2 55.75 10.10 -31.32
N LYS A 3 56.72 9.89 -30.43
CA LYS A 3 56.54 9.09 -29.21
C LYS A 3 55.68 9.80 -28.14
N SER A 4 55.80 11.13 -28.02
CA SER A 4 54.99 11.92 -27.07
C SER A 4 53.50 11.96 -27.42
N LEU A 5 53.18 11.90 -28.72
CA LEU A 5 51.80 11.89 -29.20
C LEU A 5 51.10 10.54 -28.93
N ILE A 6 51.85 9.44 -28.89
CA ILE A 6 51.34 8.10 -28.56
C ILE A 6 51.02 8.00 -27.06
N TYR A 7 51.85 8.55 -26.18
CA TYR A 7 51.55 8.60 -24.74
C TYR A 7 50.38 9.53 -24.40
N LEU A 8 50.19 10.62 -25.17
CA LEU A 8 49.04 11.50 -25.01
C LEU A 8 47.73 10.84 -25.49
N LEU A 9 47.78 10.06 -26.58
CA LEU A 9 46.62 9.27 -27.03
C LEU A 9 46.27 8.13 -26.07
N LEU A 10 47.28 7.47 -25.47
CA LEU A 10 47.06 6.40 -24.48
C LEU A 10 46.49 6.95 -23.16
N ALA A 11 46.86 8.17 -22.77
CA ALA A 11 46.31 8.85 -21.60
C ALA A 11 44.85 9.32 -21.80
N ILE A 12 44.46 9.66 -23.03
CA ILE A 12 43.07 10.06 -23.36
C ILE A 12 42.10 8.87 -23.35
N ILE A 13 42.57 7.65 -23.66
CA ILE A 13 41.74 6.42 -23.61
C ILE A 13 41.42 5.99 -22.17
N ILE A 14 42.26 6.35 -21.19
CA ILE A 14 42.04 6.04 -19.76
C ILE A 14 41.02 7.01 -19.11
N ILE A 15 40.65 8.09 -19.80
CA ILE A 15 39.59 9.04 -19.39
C ILE A 15 38.27 8.70 -20.10
N SER A 16 38.05 7.44 -20.47
CA SER A 16 36.68 6.96 -20.62
C SER A 16 36.07 6.91 -19.23
N CYS A 17 35.51 8.05 -18.82
CA CYS A 17 34.70 8.22 -17.64
C CYS A 17 33.60 7.15 -17.70
N SER A 18 33.81 6.01 -17.05
CA SER A 18 32.80 4.99 -16.92
C SER A 18 31.68 5.62 -16.11
N LYS A 19 30.66 6.16 -16.78
CA LYS A 19 29.39 6.49 -16.12
C LYS A 19 28.88 5.17 -15.57
N THR A 20 29.19 4.91 -14.30
CA THR A 20 28.75 3.72 -13.58
C THR A 20 27.23 3.69 -13.67
N ARG A 21 26.71 2.68 -14.38
CA ARG A 21 25.27 2.48 -14.58
C ARG A 21 24.59 2.46 -13.20
N PRO A 22 23.56 3.29 -12.95
CA PRO A 22 22.80 3.25 -11.70
C PRO A 22 22.31 1.83 -11.39
N LEU A 23 22.33 1.44 -10.12
CA LEU A 23 21.71 0.17 -9.68
C LEU A 23 20.20 0.25 -9.90
N HIS A 24 19.65 -0.64 -10.71
CA HIS A 24 18.22 -0.66 -10.97
C HIS A 24 17.50 -1.53 -9.93
N ILE A 25 16.69 -0.89 -9.11
CA ILE A 25 15.89 -1.48 -8.03
C ILE A 25 14.44 -1.58 -8.49
N GLY A 26 13.86 -2.76 -8.34
CA GLY A 26 12.46 -3.04 -8.66
C GLY A 26 11.68 -3.47 -7.42
N SER A 27 10.36 -3.46 -7.52
CA SER A 27 9.47 -3.98 -6.49
C SER A 27 8.27 -4.67 -7.11
N LYS A 28 7.65 -5.57 -6.34
CA LYS A 28 6.28 -6.01 -6.65
C LYS A 28 5.29 -4.88 -6.39
N ASP A 29 4.07 -5.06 -6.86
CA ASP A 29 2.98 -4.09 -6.75
C ASP A 29 2.19 -4.24 -5.43
N PHE A 30 2.88 -4.04 -4.31
CA PHE A 30 2.23 -3.91 -3.00
C PHE A 30 3.08 -3.12 -2.01
N THR A 31 2.42 -2.53 -1.01
CA THR A 31 2.97 -1.59 -0.03
C THR A 31 4.28 -2.02 0.60
N GLU A 32 4.33 -3.24 1.16
CA GLU A 32 5.52 -3.77 1.83
C GLU A 32 6.72 -3.79 0.88
N GLN A 33 6.51 -4.11 -0.39
CA GLN A 33 7.56 -4.13 -1.39
C GLN A 33 8.04 -2.73 -1.77
N PHE A 34 7.15 -1.73 -1.81
CA PHE A 34 7.55 -0.34 -1.98
C PHE A 34 8.42 0.15 -0.82
N ILE A 35 8.00 -0.12 0.42
CA ILE A 35 8.74 0.26 1.62
C ILE A 35 10.14 -0.38 1.61
N LEU A 36 10.23 -1.69 1.41
CA LEU A 36 11.51 -2.42 1.45
C LEU A 36 12.45 -2.03 0.31
N ALA A 37 11.93 -1.87 -0.91
CA ALA A 37 12.74 -1.46 -2.05
C ALA A 37 13.23 -0.01 -1.90
N GLU A 38 12.42 0.86 -1.32
CA GLU A 38 12.80 2.24 -1.03
C GLU A 38 13.82 2.34 0.13
N MET A 39 13.72 1.49 1.15
CA MET A 39 14.76 1.38 2.18
C MET A 39 16.12 1.02 1.56
N ILE A 40 16.13 0.07 0.63
CA ILE A 40 17.34 -0.31 -0.11
C ILE A 40 17.86 0.87 -0.91
N ALA A 41 16.99 1.58 -1.64
CA ALA A 41 17.38 2.73 -2.44
C ALA A 41 18.04 3.83 -1.59
N GLN A 42 17.41 4.21 -0.48
CA GLN A 42 17.93 5.27 0.40
C GLN A 42 19.23 4.88 1.11
N LEU A 43 19.39 3.61 1.49
CA LEU A 43 20.66 3.11 2.03
C LEU A 43 21.81 3.23 1.02
N LEU A 44 21.55 2.91 -0.25
CA LEU A 44 22.54 2.99 -1.32
C LEU A 44 22.89 4.45 -1.65
N GLU A 45 21.89 5.33 -1.75
CA GLU A 45 22.09 6.75 -2.00
C GLU A 45 22.82 7.46 -0.85
N ASN A 46 22.58 7.04 0.40
CA ASN A 46 23.32 7.55 1.55
C ASN A 46 24.83 7.30 1.42
N GLU A 47 25.21 6.20 0.75
CA GLU A 47 26.58 5.80 0.44
C GLU A 47 27.05 6.29 -0.95
N LYS A 48 26.30 7.23 -1.56
CA LYS A 48 26.60 7.86 -2.86
C LYS A 48 26.56 6.91 -4.05
N ILE A 49 25.86 5.79 -3.95
CA ILE A 49 25.58 4.90 -5.08
C ILE A 49 24.34 5.41 -5.81
N MET A 50 24.44 5.61 -7.13
CA MET A 50 23.30 6.01 -7.95
C MET A 50 22.33 4.84 -8.12
N VAL A 51 21.04 5.10 -7.96
CA VAL A 51 19.98 4.10 -8.10
C VAL A 51 18.93 4.56 -9.12
N LYS A 52 18.32 3.61 -9.81
CA LYS A 52 17.13 3.79 -10.63
C LYS A 52 16.00 3.00 -9.97
N ARG A 53 14.90 3.67 -9.63
CA ARG A 53 13.72 3.07 -8.99
C ARG A 53 12.69 2.69 -10.06
N SER A 54 12.08 1.52 -9.93
CA SER A 54 10.89 1.10 -10.67
C SER A 54 9.93 0.42 -9.71
N PHE A 55 9.14 1.24 -9.02
CA PHE A 55 8.20 0.83 -7.98
C PHE A 55 6.78 1.27 -8.39
N PRO A 56 5.87 0.35 -8.75
CA PRO A 56 6.12 -1.06 -9.03
C PRO A 56 6.95 -1.29 -10.30
N TYR A 57 7.59 -2.46 -10.39
CA TYR A 57 8.15 -2.97 -11.64
C TYR A 57 7.13 -3.88 -12.34
N GLY A 58 6.51 -4.79 -11.59
CA GLY A 58 5.55 -5.75 -12.12
C GLY A 58 5.28 -6.88 -11.12
N ASP A 59 4.70 -7.96 -11.62
CA ASP A 59 4.42 -9.15 -10.83
C ASP A 59 5.68 -9.99 -10.53
N THR A 60 5.49 -11.05 -9.75
CA THR A 60 6.54 -12.00 -9.36
C THR A 60 7.32 -12.55 -10.57
N PHE A 61 6.63 -12.95 -11.65
CA PHE A 61 7.27 -13.54 -12.83
C PHE A 61 8.08 -12.51 -13.62
N SER A 62 7.50 -11.32 -13.82
CA SER A 62 8.11 -10.21 -14.55
C SER A 62 9.41 -9.74 -13.88
N LEU A 63 9.45 -9.67 -12.55
CA LEU A 63 10.67 -9.35 -11.80
C LEU A 63 11.76 -10.41 -11.96
N LEU A 64 11.39 -11.69 -11.92
CA LEU A 64 12.35 -12.78 -12.09
C LEU A 64 12.96 -12.79 -13.49
N GLU A 65 12.15 -12.59 -14.51
CA GLU A 65 12.67 -12.52 -15.88
C GLU A 65 13.53 -11.26 -16.08
N ALA A 66 13.12 -10.11 -15.53
CA ALA A 66 13.89 -8.87 -15.62
C ALA A 66 15.27 -8.98 -14.95
N ILE A 67 15.36 -9.58 -13.75
CA ILE A 67 16.66 -9.71 -13.06
C ILE A 67 17.59 -10.71 -13.75
N LYS A 68 17.04 -11.77 -14.40
CA LYS A 68 17.83 -12.72 -15.20
C LYS A 68 18.41 -12.07 -16.46
N HIS A 69 17.70 -11.11 -17.06
CA HIS A 69 18.07 -10.50 -18.34
C HIS A 69 18.80 -9.14 -18.22
N ASP A 70 19.29 -8.77 -17.03
CA ASP A 70 20.00 -7.48 -16.79
C ASP A 70 19.10 -6.23 -16.95
N ASP A 71 17.78 -6.39 -16.96
CA ASP A 71 16.85 -5.27 -16.88
C ASP A 71 16.69 -4.76 -15.44
N LEU A 72 17.02 -5.61 -14.46
CA LEU A 72 16.97 -5.31 -13.03
C LEU A 72 18.24 -5.81 -12.33
N ASP A 73 18.71 -5.08 -11.31
CA ASP A 73 19.87 -5.49 -10.51
C ASP A 73 19.48 -6.10 -9.16
N ILE A 74 18.40 -5.61 -8.55
CA ILE A 74 17.98 -5.95 -7.20
C ILE A 74 16.48 -5.75 -7.00
N TYR A 75 15.88 -6.67 -6.26
CA TYR A 75 14.57 -6.48 -5.63
C TYR A 75 14.48 -7.34 -4.36
N VAL A 76 13.39 -7.24 -3.62
CA VAL A 76 13.14 -8.09 -2.44
C VAL A 76 12.24 -9.25 -2.82
N GLU A 77 12.71 -10.48 -2.61
CA GLU A 77 11.93 -11.70 -2.88
C GLU A 77 11.76 -12.53 -1.61
N TYR A 78 10.72 -13.36 -1.59
CA TYR A 78 10.38 -14.26 -0.49
C TYR A 78 10.85 -15.67 -0.81
N ASN A 79 11.58 -16.30 0.11
CA ASN A 79 12.13 -17.64 -0.08
C ASN A 79 11.08 -18.70 -0.52
N GLY A 80 9.89 -18.71 0.07
CA GLY A 80 8.77 -19.57 -0.33
C GLY A 80 8.44 -19.37 -1.82
N THR A 81 8.18 -18.14 -2.24
CA THR A 81 7.91 -17.78 -3.63
C THR A 81 9.06 -18.18 -4.57
N GLY A 82 10.31 -17.93 -4.19
CA GLY A 82 11.48 -18.33 -4.98
C GLY A 82 11.58 -19.84 -5.20
N LEU A 83 11.21 -20.66 -4.22
CA LEU A 83 11.14 -22.11 -4.37
C LEU A 83 10.06 -22.52 -5.37
N ILE A 84 8.86 -21.96 -5.22
CA ILE A 84 7.70 -22.29 -6.05
C ILE A 84 7.95 -21.92 -7.52
N MET A 85 8.61 -20.79 -7.79
CA MET A 85 8.98 -20.36 -9.14
C MET A 85 9.99 -21.30 -9.82
N LEU A 86 10.76 -22.06 -9.05
CA LEU A 86 11.66 -23.11 -9.56
C LEU A 86 11.04 -24.51 -9.48
N GLY A 87 9.71 -24.60 -9.34
CA GLY A 87 8.96 -25.85 -9.27
C GLY A 87 9.30 -26.70 -8.05
N GLN A 88 9.81 -26.10 -6.98
CA GLN A 88 10.16 -26.83 -5.76
C GLN A 88 8.95 -26.91 -4.83
N SER A 89 8.83 -28.03 -4.12
CA SER A 89 7.81 -28.19 -3.06
C SER A 89 7.92 -27.10 -1.98
N PRO A 90 6.78 -26.69 -1.39
CA PRO A 90 6.74 -25.82 -0.22
C PRO A 90 7.66 -26.29 0.91
N VAL A 91 8.25 -25.35 1.65
CA VAL A 91 9.10 -25.62 2.81
C VAL A 91 8.71 -24.67 3.94
N ASN A 92 8.30 -25.24 5.07
CA ASN A 92 7.75 -24.48 6.20
C ASN A 92 8.85 -24.02 7.18
N ASN A 93 10.04 -24.62 7.09
CA ASN A 93 11.20 -24.20 7.88
C ASN A 93 12.01 -23.11 7.14
N GLY A 94 12.07 -21.91 7.72
CA GLY A 94 12.70 -20.74 7.11
C GLY A 94 14.16 -20.92 6.74
N ASP A 95 14.94 -21.58 7.60
CA ASP A 95 16.37 -21.81 7.37
C ASP A 95 16.62 -22.81 6.24
N LYS A 96 15.84 -23.90 6.21
CA LYS A 96 15.88 -24.89 5.12
C LYS A 96 15.46 -24.23 3.79
N ALA A 97 14.37 -23.46 3.79
CA ALA A 97 13.89 -22.76 2.61
C ALA A 97 14.93 -21.77 2.09
N PHE A 98 15.50 -20.93 2.96
CA PHE A 98 16.52 -19.95 2.62
C PHE A 98 17.81 -20.59 2.08
N LYS A 99 18.31 -21.65 2.72
CA LYS A 99 19.47 -22.40 2.24
C LYS A 99 19.22 -23.00 0.86
N LYS A 100 18.01 -23.50 0.60
CA LYS A 100 17.62 -24.10 -0.67
C LYS A 100 17.54 -23.07 -1.79
N VAL A 101 16.88 -21.92 -1.59
CA VAL A 101 16.83 -20.86 -2.63
C VAL A 101 18.21 -20.30 -2.96
N LYS A 102 19.08 -20.09 -1.97
CA LYS A 102 20.47 -19.65 -2.21
C LYS A 102 21.20 -20.58 -3.19
N LYS A 103 21.10 -21.89 -2.96
CA LYS A 103 21.76 -22.89 -3.82
C LYS A 103 21.15 -22.93 -5.22
N LEU A 104 19.84 -22.83 -5.34
CA LEU A 104 19.13 -22.98 -6.61
C LEU A 104 19.25 -21.75 -7.52
N PHE A 105 19.39 -20.56 -6.95
CA PHE A 105 19.52 -19.31 -7.72
C PHE A 105 20.95 -18.99 -8.13
N GLN A 106 21.96 -19.52 -7.43
CA GLN A 106 23.37 -19.27 -7.75
C GLN A 106 23.74 -19.59 -9.22
N PRO A 107 23.33 -20.73 -9.83
CA PRO A 107 23.61 -21.02 -11.23
C PRO A 107 22.94 -20.05 -12.22
N LEU A 108 21.94 -19.29 -11.77
CA LEU A 108 21.26 -18.26 -12.57
C LEU A 108 21.99 -16.91 -12.52
N GLY A 109 23.15 -16.83 -11.84
CA GLY A 109 23.85 -15.57 -11.60
C GLY A 109 23.12 -14.64 -10.63
N LEU A 110 22.30 -15.21 -9.74
CA LEU A 110 21.50 -14.50 -8.76
C LEU A 110 21.86 -14.96 -7.35
N GLU A 111 21.95 -14.00 -6.43
CA GLU A 111 22.31 -14.22 -5.05
C GLU A 111 21.23 -13.70 -4.10
N TRP A 112 20.77 -14.59 -3.23
CA TRP A 112 19.95 -14.23 -2.09
C TRP A 112 20.86 -13.76 -0.94
N LEU A 113 20.68 -12.51 -0.54
CA LEU A 113 21.36 -11.92 0.61
C LEU A 113 20.62 -12.21 1.92
N ASP A 114 21.13 -11.70 3.03
CA ASP A 114 20.61 -11.98 4.36
C ASP A 114 19.13 -11.58 4.49
N ARG A 115 18.35 -12.42 5.19
CA ARG A 115 16.91 -12.20 5.42
C ARG A 115 16.67 -10.93 6.23
N ILE A 116 15.59 -10.23 5.90
CA ILE A 116 15.26 -8.94 6.50
C ILE A 116 14.79 -9.07 7.97
N GLY A 117 14.13 -10.18 8.35
CA GLY A 117 13.86 -10.49 9.77
C GLY A 117 12.43 -10.87 10.13
N PHE A 118 11.50 -10.84 9.18
CA PHE A 118 10.10 -11.20 9.39
C PHE A 118 9.62 -12.29 8.42
N ALA A 119 8.38 -12.73 8.59
CA ALA A 119 7.69 -13.60 7.66
C ALA A 119 6.33 -13.00 7.27
N ASN A 120 6.02 -13.06 5.99
CA ASN A 120 4.78 -12.58 5.38
C ASN A 120 4.02 -13.76 4.76
N ASN A 121 3.46 -14.60 5.62
CA ASN A 121 2.79 -15.82 5.19
C ASN A 121 1.36 -15.55 4.76
N TYR A 122 0.88 -16.32 3.78
CA TYR A 122 -0.56 -16.41 3.51
C TYR A 122 -1.30 -16.87 4.75
N VAL A 123 -2.46 -16.28 4.96
CA VAL A 123 -3.40 -16.63 6.03
C VAL A 123 -4.81 -16.65 5.47
N LEU A 124 -5.67 -17.46 6.09
CA LEU A 124 -7.11 -17.35 5.91
C LEU A 124 -7.71 -16.61 7.11
N LEU A 125 -8.61 -15.68 6.81
CA LEU A 125 -9.22 -14.76 7.76
C LEU A 125 -10.72 -14.97 7.77
N MET A 126 -11.31 -14.92 8.96
CA MET A 126 -12.76 -14.90 9.16
C MET A 126 -13.15 -13.76 10.10
N ARG A 127 -14.38 -13.26 9.94
CA ARG A 127 -14.97 -12.37 10.95
C ARG A 127 -15.16 -13.13 12.25
N ARG A 128 -14.81 -12.51 13.39
CA ARG A 128 -14.75 -13.18 14.69
C ARG A 128 -16.09 -13.80 15.12
N ASP A 129 -17.18 -13.07 14.98
CA ASP A 129 -18.55 -13.53 15.22
C ASP A 129 -18.91 -14.75 14.37
N ARG A 130 -18.54 -14.75 13.08
CA ARG A 130 -18.82 -15.84 12.14
C ARG A 130 -18.01 -17.08 12.47
N ALA A 131 -16.72 -16.92 12.76
CA ALA A 131 -15.85 -18.00 13.20
C ALA A 131 -16.39 -18.65 14.49
N LEU A 132 -16.83 -17.85 15.46
CA LEU A 132 -17.43 -18.37 16.71
C LEU A 132 -18.77 -19.09 16.47
N ALA A 133 -19.65 -18.51 15.64
CA ALA A 133 -20.96 -19.10 15.33
C ALA A 133 -20.83 -20.46 14.65
N LEU A 134 -19.82 -20.63 13.79
CA LEU A 134 -19.54 -21.88 13.10
C LEU A 134 -18.53 -22.78 13.83
N LYS A 135 -17.97 -22.33 14.96
CA LYS A 135 -16.92 -23.02 15.72
C LYS A 135 -15.67 -23.36 14.90
N ILE A 136 -15.24 -22.40 14.07
CA ILE A 136 -14.06 -22.52 13.21
C ILE A 136 -12.89 -21.80 13.86
N SER A 137 -11.76 -22.49 13.95
CA SER A 137 -10.48 -21.95 14.44
C SER A 137 -9.30 -22.33 13.56
N LYS A 138 -9.44 -23.38 12.76
CA LYS A 138 -8.41 -23.94 11.88
C LYS A 138 -8.90 -24.00 10.43
N ILE A 139 -7.98 -24.13 9.49
CA ILE A 139 -8.33 -24.28 8.06
C ILE A 139 -9.05 -25.62 7.84
N SER A 140 -8.64 -26.69 8.51
CA SER A 140 -9.30 -28.01 8.39
C SER A 140 -10.76 -28.01 8.86
N ASP A 141 -11.14 -27.13 9.80
CA ASP A 141 -12.53 -26.99 10.25
C ASP A 141 -13.47 -26.61 9.09
N LEU A 142 -12.95 -25.88 8.08
CA LEU A 142 -13.72 -25.46 6.91
C LEU A 142 -14.22 -26.65 6.06
N ALA A 143 -13.54 -27.79 6.11
CA ALA A 143 -13.91 -28.99 5.35
C ALA A 143 -15.22 -29.64 5.86
N ASN A 144 -15.55 -29.42 7.13
CA ASN A 144 -16.69 -30.05 7.80
C ASN A 144 -18.00 -29.26 7.63
N ILE A 145 -17.97 -28.13 6.92
CA ILE A 145 -19.12 -27.26 6.75
C ILE A 145 -19.99 -27.77 5.61
N THR A 146 -21.28 -27.95 5.87
CA THR A 146 -22.25 -28.52 4.92
C THR A 146 -22.87 -27.48 3.96
N GLY A 147 -22.41 -26.22 3.99
CA GLY A 147 -22.91 -25.12 3.17
C GLY A 147 -21.82 -24.49 2.31
N ASN A 148 -22.21 -23.79 1.24
CA ASN A 148 -21.27 -23.07 0.38
C ASN A 148 -20.60 -21.94 1.17
N ILE A 149 -19.32 -22.10 1.46
CA ILE A 149 -18.45 -21.06 2.03
C ILE A 149 -17.90 -20.23 0.89
N LYS A 150 -18.03 -18.91 0.99
CA LYS A 150 -17.45 -17.99 0.01
C LYS A 150 -16.08 -17.52 0.49
N LEU A 151 -15.08 -17.66 -0.37
CA LEU A 151 -13.71 -17.24 -0.12
C LEU A 151 -13.30 -16.13 -1.07
N ALA A 152 -13.02 -14.93 -0.55
CA ALA A 152 -12.42 -13.86 -1.35
C ALA A 152 -10.91 -14.07 -1.47
N VAL A 153 -10.38 -14.01 -2.69
CA VAL A 153 -8.96 -14.24 -3.01
C VAL A 153 -8.47 -13.26 -4.07
N GLU A 154 -7.18 -12.97 -4.03
CA GLU A 154 -6.49 -12.23 -5.08
C GLU A 154 -6.25 -13.11 -6.33
N PRO A 155 -6.18 -12.52 -7.53
CA PRO A 155 -5.84 -13.20 -8.77
C PRO A 155 -4.54 -14.01 -8.72
N GLU A 156 -3.49 -13.52 -8.03
CA GLU A 156 -2.22 -14.26 -7.91
C GLU A 156 -2.45 -15.59 -7.16
N PHE A 157 -3.26 -15.60 -6.09
CA PHE A 157 -3.52 -16.81 -5.31
C PHE A 157 -4.20 -17.92 -6.13
N ILE A 158 -4.96 -17.56 -7.16
CA ILE A 158 -5.58 -18.50 -8.10
C ILE A 158 -4.53 -19.16 -9.02
N THR A 159 -3.55 -18.39 -9.49
CA THR A 159 -2.58 -18.84 -10.50
C THR A 159 -1.40 -19.59 -9.89
N ARG A 160 -1.22 -19.52 -8.57
CA ARG A 160 -0.16 -20.21 -7.85
C ARG A 160 -0.34 -21.74 -7.87
N PRO A 161 0.63 -22.51 -8.42
CA PRO A 161 0.41 -23.92 -8.72
C PRO A 161 0.52 -24.84 -7.50
N LEU A 162 1.40 -24.51 -6.54
CA LEU A 162 1.80 -25.40 -5.45
C LEU A 162 1.33 -24.93 -4.07
N ASP A 163 1.07 -23.64 -3.92
CA ASP A 163 0.67 -22.97 -2.67
C ASP A 163 -0.51 -22.01 -2.87
N GLY A 164 -1.21 -22.12 -4.01
CA GLY A 164 -2.42 -21.35 -4.33
C GLY A 164 -3.71 -22.09 -4.01
N LEU A 165 -4.84 -21.47 -4.37
CA LEU A 165 -6.19 -21.94 -4.03
C LEU A 165 -6.43 -23.40 -4.39
N SER A 166 -6.12 -23.80 -5.63
CA SER A 166 -6.39 -25.17 -6.09
C SER A 166 -5.61 -26.22 -5.29
N ALA A 167 -4.38 -25.89 -4.89
CA ALA A 167 -3.56 -26.78 -4.06
C ALA A 167 -4.09 -26.81 -2.61
N LEU A 168 -4.49 -25.66 -2.07
CA LEU A 168 -5.10 -25.55 -0.74
C LEU A 168 -6.38 -26.40 -0.63
N GLN A 169 -7.26 -26.28 -1.62
CA GLN A 169 -8.53 -27.02 -1.65
C GLN A 169 -8.30 -28.54 -1.65
N ARG A 170 -7.30 -29.03 -2.41
CA ARG A 170 -6.95 -30.45 -2.42
C ARG A 170 -6.33 -30.92 -1.10
N HIS A 171 -5.46 -30.10 -0.51
CA HIS A 171 -4.76 -30.44 0.73
C HIS A 171 -5.73 -30.58 1.92
N TYR A 172 -6.71 -29.68 1.99
CA TYR A 172 -7.67 -29.61 3.09
C TYR A 172 -9.04 -30.25 2.78
N GLY A 173 -9.30 -30.67 1.54
CA GLY A 173 -10.61 -31.21 1.14
C GLY A 173 -11.73 -30.17 1.03
N LEU A 174 -11.39 -28.91 0.68
CA LEU A 174 -12.30 -27.75 0.71
C LEU A 174 -13.16 -27.62 -0.56
N ASN A 175 -13.82 -28.71 -0.95
CA ASN A 175 -14.54 -28.82 -2.23
C ASN A 175 -15.78 -27.92 -2.33
N LEU A 176 -16.32 -27.44 -1.20
CA LEU A 176 -17.52 -26.60 -1.12
C LEU A 176 -17.19 -25.10 -1.05
N ILE A 177 -15.91 -24.73 -1.09
CA ILE A 177 -15.50 -23.33 -1.09
C ILE A 177 -15.60 -22.75 -2.50
N SER A 178 -16.46 -21.74 -2.66
CA SER A 178 -16.60 -20.98 -3.90
C SER A 178 -15.70 -19.74 -3.86
N PRO A 179 -14.70 -19.62 -4.76
CA PRO A 179 -13.87 -18.43 -4.81
C PRO A 179 -14.63 -17.24 -5.39
N ILE A 180 -14.49 -16.08 -4.76
CA ILE A 180 -14.85 -14.79 -5.31
C ILE A 180 -13.57 -14.06 -5.62
N ILE A 181 -13.24 -14.00 -6.91
CA ILE A 181 -12.09 -13.23 -7.39
C ILE A 181 -12.46 -11.76 -7.24
N LYS A 182 -11.76 -11.07 -6.34
CA LYS A 182 -11.79 -9.60 -6.27
C LYS A 182 -10.55 -9.09 -7.01
N ASN A 183 -10.59 -7.84 -7.47
CA ASN A 183 -9.41 -7.22 -8.08
C ASN A 183 -8.23 -7.18 -7.08
N ASN A 184 -7.01 -6.86 -7.53
CA ASN A 184 -5.79 -6.72 -6.70
C ASN A 184 -5.86 -5.61 -5.62
N ASP A 185 -7.05 -5.12 -5.25
CA ASP A 185 -7.23 -4.21 -4.14
C ASP A 185 -7.70 -5.01 -2.91
N LYS A 186 -6.76 -5.25 -2.00
CA LYS A 186 -6.99 -5.90 -0.70
C LYS A 186 -8.11 -5.24 0.09
N SER A 187 -8.29 -3.92 -0.05
CA SER A 187 -9.37 -3.22 0.62
C SER A 187 -10.73 -3.78 0.21
N ILE A 188 -10.89 -4.24 -1.04
CA ILE A 188 -12.12 -4.87 -1.54
C ILE A 188 -12.32 -6.25 -0.91
N ILE A 189 -11.26 -7.05 -0.78
CA ILE A 189 -11.31 -8.39 -0.14
C ILE A 189 -11.75 -8.25 1.32
N TYR A 190 -11.08 -7.38 2.07
CA TYR A 190 -11.39 -7.13 3.47
C TYR A 190 -12.77 -6.51 3.67
N GLN A 191 -13.17 -5.58 2.80
CA GLN A 191 -14.51 -4.99 2.85
C GLN A 191 -15.59 -6.06 2.60
N ALA A 192 -15.40 -6.94 1.61
CA ALA A 192 -16.33 -8.04 1.35
C ALA A 192 -16.46 -9.00 2.55
N LEU A 193 -15.38 -9.25 3.28
CA LEU A 193 -15.42 -10.04 4.51
C LEU A 193 -16.18 -9.33 5.63
N MET A 194 -15.91 -8.03 5.82
CA MET A 194 -16.58 -7.22 6.84
C MET A 194 -18.07 -7.06 6.57
N ASP A 195 -18.45 -6.85 5.31
CA ASP A 195 -19.86 -6.73 4.87
C ASP A 195 -20.60 -8.07 4.85
N GLY A 196 -19.89 -9.18 5.09
CA GLY A 196 -20.46 -10.52 5.08
C GLY A 196 -20.84 -11.02 3.68
N GLU A 197 -20.31 -10.41 2.62
CA GLU A 197 -20.44 -10.92 1.25
C GLU A 197 -19.72 -12.26 1.09
N VAL A 198 -18.61 -12.42 1.82
CA VAL A 198 -17.82 -13.65 1.92
C VAL A 198 -17.67 -14.09 3.38
N ASP A 199 -17.43 -15.38 3.60
CA ASP A 199 -17.22 -15.95 4.93
C ASP A 199 -15.73 -15.98 5.30
N VAL A 200 -14.87 -16.17 4.28
CA VAL A 200 -13.41 -16.29 4.42
C VAL A 200 -12.74 -15.31 3.46
N ALA A 201 -11.62 -14.74 3.87
CA ALA A 201 -10.73 -13.99 3.00
C ALA A 201 -9.31 -14.55 3.08
N GLU A 202 -8.63 -14.58 1.95
CA GLU A 202 -7.18 -14.71 1.89
C GLU A 202 -6.53 -13.37 2.24
N GLY A 203 -5.43 -13.44 2.98
CA GLY A 203 -4.65 -12.27 3.36
C GLY A 203 -3.24 -12.67 3.78
N PHE A 204 -2.56 -11.73 4.41
CA PHE A 204 -1.14 -11.85 4.73
C PHE A 204 -0.85 -11.53 6.20
N SER A 205 0.06 -12.28 6.82
CA SER A 205 0.36 -12.14 8.25
C SER A 205 0.95 -10.78 8.65
N THR A 206 1.46 -10.00 7.69
CA THR A 206 2.02 -8.65 7.91
C THR A 206 1.03 -7.52 7.64
N GLU A 207 -0.26 -7.82 7.52
CA GLU A 207 -1.27 -6.79 7.29
C GLU A 207 -1.78 -6.17 8.60
N GLY A 208 -1.87 -4.83 8.62
CA GLY A 208 -2.39 -4.08 9.76
C GLY A 208 -3.88 -4.28 9.99
N ARG A 209 -4.64 -4.49 8.90
CA ARG A 209 -6.11 -4.62 8.91
C ARG A 209 -6.63 -5.78 9.77
N ILE A 210 -5.83 -6.84 9.96
CA ILE A 210 -6.22 -8.01 10.77
C ILE A 210 -6.55 -7.60 12.20
N GLU A 211 -5.70 -6.77 12.82
CA GLU A 211 -5.93 -6.28 14.19
C GLU A 211 -7.01 -5.19 14.23
N ASP A 212 -6.97 -4.24 13.29
CA ASP A 212 -7.92 -3.12 13.26
C ASP A 212 -9.38 -3.58 13.13
N PHE A 213 -9.61 -4.67 12.39
CA PHE A 213 -10.94 -5.23 12.20
C PHE A 213 -11.25 -6.39 13.16
N GLY A 214 -10.32 -6.74 14.05
CA GLY A 214 -10.51 -7.85 15.00
C GLY A 214 -10.80 -9.19 14.34
N LEU A 215 -10.17 -9.46 13.18
CA LEU A 215 -10.38 -10.68 12.41
C LEU A 215 -9.72 -11.88 13.08
N THR A 216 -10.32 -13.05 12.89
CA THR A 216 -9.73 -14.33 13.30
C THR A 216 -8.85 -14.85 12.19
N VAL A 217 -7.56 -15.04 12.47
CA VAL A 217 -6.65 -15.81 11.63
C VAL A 217 -6.89 -17.30 11.89
N LEU A 218 -7.18 -18.07 10.84
CA LEU A 218 -7.33 -19.52 10.95
C LEU A 218 -5.97 -20.19 11.06
N GLU A 219 -5.83 -21.14 11.97
CA GLU A 219 -4.63 -21.97 12.11
C GLU A 219 -4.45 -22.87 10.87
N ASP A 220 -3.29 -22.78 10.22
CA ASP A 220 -2.86 -23.69 9.14
C ASP A 220 -2.36 -25.02 9.74
N ASP A 221 -3.29 -25.83 10.22
CA ASP A 221 -3.03 -26.99 11.08
C ASP A 221 -2.45 -28.21 10.35
N LEU A 222 -2.53 -28.24 9.02
CA LEU A 222 -1.86 -29.23 8.17
C LEU A 222 -0.62 -28.65 7.47
N GLU A 223 -0.13 -27.49 7.92
CA GLU A 223 1.07 -26.80 7.46
C GLU A 223 1.19 -26.69 5.93
N PHE A 224 0.12 -26.23 5.27
CA PHE A 224 0.08 -26.10 3.82
C PHE A 224 0.96 -24.97 3.29
N PHE A 225 0.93 -23.81 3.95
CA PHE A 225 1.64 -22.63 3.45
C PHE A 225 3.13 -22.74 3.76
N PRO A 226 4.01 -22.50 2.75
CA PRO A 226 5.42 -22.35 3.03
C PRO A 226 5.65 -21.09 3.87
N VAL A 227 6.86 -21.00 4.40
CA VAL A 227 7.29 -19.76 5.04
C VAL A 227 7.78 -18.77 3.97
N TYR A 228 7.40 -17.50 4.12
CA TYR A 228 7.76 -16.41 3.21
C TYR A 228 8.57 -15.36 3.94
N GLN A 229 9.88 -15.53 3.94
CA GLN A 229 10.82 -14.58 4.54
C GLN A 229 11.48 -13.75 3.44
N PRO A 230 11.34 -12.42 3.48
CA PRO A 230 11.91 -11.57 2.45
C PRO A 230 13.42 -11.46 2.60
N SER A 231 14.10 -11.40 1.45
CA SER A 231 15.53 -11.16 1.32
C SER A 231 15.80 -10.37 0.05
N PRO A 232 16.83 -9.52 0.01
CA PRO A 232 17.29 -8.94 -1.24
C PRO A 232 17.79 -10.06 -2.18
N LEU A 233 17.19 -10.17 -3.36
CA LEU A 233 17.68 -10.98 -4.47
C LEU A 233 18.44 -10.06 -5.41
N VAL A 234 19.72 -10.36 -5.61
CA VAL A 234 20.67 -9.46 -6.29
C VAL A 234 21.40 -10.22 -7.37
N ARG A 235 21.61 -9.58 -8.53
CA ARG A 235 22.46 -10.19 -9.56
C ARG A 235 23.93 -10.20 -9.15
N THR A 236 24.62 -11.31 -9.36
CA THR A 236 26.04 -11.48 -8.99
C THR A 236 26.92 -10.39 -9.59
N SER A 237 26.72 -10.04 -10.86
CA SER A 237 27.47 -8.97 -11.53
C SER A 237 27.20 -7.58 -10.93
N ALA A 238 26.04 -7.33 -10.32
CA ALA A 238 25.79 -6.10 -9.58
C ALA A 238 26.63 -6.03 -8.29
N LEU A 239 26.80 -7.16 -7.60
CA LEU A 239 27.69 -7.28 -6.43
C LEU A 239 29.17 -7.09 -6.81
N GLU A 240 29.58 -7.59 -7.98
CA GLU A 240 30.92 -7.39 -8.52
C GLU A 240 31.18 -5.92 -8.90
N ARG A 241 30.22 -5.27 -9.58
CA ARG A 241 30.31 -3.85 -9.94
C ARG A 241 30.29 -2.93 -8.72
N TYR A 242 29.57 -3.31 -7.67
CA TYR A 242 29.45 -2.53 -6.43
C TYR A 242 29.83 -3.38 -5.21
N PRO A 243 31.13 -3.56 -4.89
CA PRO A 243 31.55 -4.41 -3.78
C PRO A 243 31.01 -3.98 -2.40
N LYS A 244 30.64 -2.70 -2.24
CA LYS A 244 29.99 -2.16 -1.04
C LYS A 244 28.50 -2.56 -0.92
N LEU A 245 27.87 -3.09 -1.97
CA LEU A 245 26.45 -3.43 -1.98
C LEU A 245 26.09 -4.44 -0.88
N ARG A 246 26.87 -5.53 -0.77
CA ARG A 246 26.64 -6.55 0.26
C ARG A 246 26.71 -5.99 1.70
N PRO A 247 27.78 -5.28 2.13
CA PRO A 247 27.83 -4.74 3.48
C PRO A 247 26.76 -3.66 3.74
N ILE A 248 26.32 -2.91 2.72
CA ILE A 248 25.22 -1.95 2.86
C ILE A 248 23.91 -2.68 3.14
N LEU A 249 23.55 -3.68 2.33
CA LEU A 249 22.31 -4.44 2.47
C LEU A 249 22.27 -5.29 3.74
N LYS A 250 23.43 -5.75 4.21
CA LYS A 250 23.56 -6.44 5.50
C LYS A 250 23.05 -5.60 6.69
N LYS A 251 23.01 -4.28 6.58
CA LYS A 251 22.45 -3.41 7.63
C LYS A 251 20.95 -3.66 7.89
N LEU A 252 20.22 -4.21 6.92
CA LEU A 252 18.81 -4.60 7.07
C LEU A 252 18.62 -6.04 7.59
N ALA A 253 19.70 -6.82 7.71
CA ALA A 253 19.61 -8.23 8.07
C ALA A 253 19.05 -8.40 9.49
N GLY A 254 17.91 -9.08 9.61
CA GLY A 254 17.24 -9.33 10.88
C GLY A 254 16.67 -8.08 11.58
N LEU A 255 16.66 -6.92 10.93
CA LEU A 255 16.31 -5.65 11.56
C LEU A 255 14.79 -5.42 11.66
N ILE A 256 14.03 -5.93 10.69
CA ILE A 256 12.58 -5.68 10.61
C ILE A 256 11.87 -6.94 11.08
N ASN A 257 11.13 -6.84 12.18
CA ASN A 257 10.25 -7.90 12.66
C ASN A 257 8.81 -7.70 12.16
N THR A 258 7.96 -8.71 12.31
CA THR A 258 6.57 -8.70 11.83
C THR A 258 5.78 -7.51 12.36
N THR A 259 5.92 -7.17 13.64
CA THR A 259 5.22 -6.02 14.25
C THR A 259 5.63 -4.70 13.62
N SER A 260 6.93 -4.48 13.42
CA SER A 260 7.43 -3.27 12.78
C SER A 260 6.99 -3.17 11.31
N MET A 261 6.97 -4.29 10.58
CA MET A 261 6.50 -4.31 9.20
C MET A 261 4.99 -4.00 9.11
N ARG A 262 4.19 -4.60 9.99
CA ARG A 262 2.75 -4.32 10.10
C ARG A 262 2.47 -2.85 10.35
N GLN A 263 3.23 -2.23 11.26
CA GLN A 263 3.10 -0.81 11.55
C GLN A 263 3.41 0.06 10.33
N MET A 264 4.50 -0.24 9.60
CA MET A 264 4.83 0.51 8.38
C MET A 264 3.80 0.31 7.26
N ASN A 265 3.28 -0.91 7.09
CA ASN A 265 2.19 -1.19 6.13
C ASN A 265 0.94 -0.40 6.50
N ARG A 266 0.58 -0.35 7.79
CA ARG A 266 -0.54 0.45 8.31
C ARG A 266 -0.35 1.94 8.02
N GLU A 267 0.83 2.49 8.29
CA GLU A 267 1.12 3.91 8.04
C GLU A 267 0.85 4.29 6.59
N VAL A 268 1.23 3.46 5.62
CA VAL A 268 0.97 3.73 4.21
C VAL A 268 -0.50 3.46 3.84
N GLU A 269 -1.02 2.28 4.13
CA GLU A 269 -2.33 1.83 3.62
C GLU A 269 -3.51 2.46 4.36
N LEU A 270 -3.38 2.59 5.68
CA LEU A 270 -4.45 2.99 6.58
C LEU A 270 -4.28 4.37 7.15
N GLU A 271 -3.09 4.98 7.07
CA GLU A 271 -2.88 6.38 7.48
C GLU A 271 -2.54 7.29 6.28
N GLY A 272 -2.17 6.72 5.14
CA GLY A 272 -1.88 7.46 3.90
C GLY A 272 -0.51 8.10 3.87
N GLN A 273 0.43 7.63 4.69
CA GLN A 273 1.83 8.06 4.61
C GLN A 273 2.44 7.65 3.27
N ASP A 274 3.33 8.49 2.75
CA ASP A 274 4.14 8.15 1.59
C ASP A 274 5.19 7.11 1.99
N TYR A 275 5.32 6.03 1.20
CA TYR A 275 6.19 4.91 1.55
C TYR A 275 7.67 5.31 1.61
N GLN A 276 8.09 6.35 0.88
CA GLN A 276 9.44 6.91 0.95
C GLN A 276 9.70 7.59 2.29
N ILE A 277 8.70 8.27 2.84
CA ILE A 277 8.78 8.85 4.20
C ILE A 277 8.86 7.74 5.24
N VAL A 278 7.99 6.74 5.18
CA VAL A 278 7.97 5.61 6.13
C VAL A 278 9.30 4.84 6.11
N ALA A 279 9.81 4.52 4.91
CA ALA A 279 11.12 3.89 4.75
C ALA A 279 12.25 4.72 5.37
N ARG A 280 12.27 6.03 5.08
CA ARG A 280 13.28 6.95 5.60
C ARG A 280 13.25 7.05 7.11
N ASP A 281 12.07 7.25 7.68
CA ASP A 281 11.89 7.46 9.11
C ASP A 281 12.29 6.20 9.89
N PHE A 282 12.00 5.01 9.34
CA PHE A 282 12.53 3.75 9.88
C PHE A 282 14.06 3.68 9.82
N LEU A 283 14.69 4.03 8.69
CA LEU A 283 16.15 4.03 8.56
C LEU A 283 16.82 5.03 9.50
N ILE A 284 16.24 6.22 9.70
CA ILE A 284 16.73 7.24 10.64
C ILE A 284 16.59 6.75 12.08
N LYS A 285 15.42 6.21 12.45
CA LYS A 285 15.15 5.66 13.79
C LYS A 285 16.15 4.56 14.16
N ASN A 286 16.54 3.75 13.19
CA ASN A 286 17.56 2.70 13.34
C ASN A 286 18.99 3.17 13.04
N GLN A 287 19.22 4.49 12.92
CA GLN A 287 20.54 5.11 12.76
C GLN A 287 21.32 4.64 11.51
N LEU A 288 20.63 4.15 10.48
CA LEU A 288 21.26 3.63 9.26
C LEU A 288 21.58 4.72 8.24
N ILE A 289 20.82 5.81 8.27
CA ILE A 289 21.06 7.03 7.48
C ILE A 289 21.00 8.25 8.39
N LYS A 290 21.72 9.32 8.01
CA LYS A 290 21.67 10.60 8.74
C LYS A 290 20.46 11.41 8.28
N GLN A 291 19.81 12.09 9.22
CA GLN A 291 18.85 13.15 8.90
C GLN A 291 19.61 14.32 8.24
N LYS A 292 19.56 14.41 6.91
CA LYS A 292 20.29 15.45 6.16
C LYS A 292 19.49 16.76 6.02
N ASP A 293 18.16 16.70 6.07
CA ASP A 293 17.28 17.87 6.04
C ASP A 293 16.06 17.68 6.96
N LYS A 294 15.63 18.75 7.64
CA LYS A 294 14.25 18.88 8.13
C LYS A 294 13.38 19.05 6.89
N ILE A 295 12.92 17.95 6.31
CA ILE A 295 11.68 18.04 5.53
C ILE A 295 10.62 18.41 6.55
N THR A 296 10.09 19.63 6.45
CA THR A 296 8.91 20.06 7.20
C THR A 296 7.93 18.92 7.09
N LYS A 297 7.61 18.25 8.22
CA LYS A 297 6.53 17.28 8.26
C LYS A 297 5.39 17.96 7.51
N SER A 298 4.95 17.36 6.40
CA SER A 298 3.77 17.83 5.68
C SER A 298 2.72 18.11 6.75
N GLU A 299 2.28 19.37 6.89
CA GLU A 299 1.37 19.76 7.98
C GLU A 299 0.25 18.73 8.04
N GLU A 300 -0.12 18.22 9.20
CA GLU A 300 -1.19 17.23 9.27
C GLU A 300 -2.46 17.80 8.61
N LEU A 301 -3.14 17.00 7.79
CA LEU A 301 -4.44 17.33 7.25
C LEU A 301 -5.49 16.81 8.22
N THR A 302 -5.98 17.68 9.09
CA THR A 302 -7.12 17.36 9.96
C THR A 302 -8.41 17.48 9.16
N ILE A 303 -9.14 16.37 9.09
CA ILE A 303 -10.50 16.27 8.57
C ILE A 303 -11.43 16.17 9.78
N VAL A 304 -12.40 17.06 9.87
CA VAL A 304 -13.39 17.01 10.95
C VAL A 304 -14.65 16.29 10.50
N ALA A 305 -15.26 15.50 11.38
CA ALA A 305 -16.51 14.79 11.12
C ALA A 305 -17.47 14.94 12.31
N ASP A 306 -18.76 14.97 12.01
CA ASP A 306 -19.82 15.04 13.01
C ASP A 306 -19.91 13.73 13.83
N LEU A 307 -19.97 13.85 15.17
CA LEU A 307 -20.19 12.75 16.11
C LEU A 307 -21.56 12.08 15.99
N SER A 308 -22.58 12.79 15.49
CA SER A 308 -23.98 12.36 15.52
C SER A 308 -24.35 11.26 14.51
N ASN A 309 -23.37 10.77 13.77
CA ASN A 309 -23.59 10.33 12.41
C ASN A 309 -22.87 8.99 12.18
N ASP A 310 -23.61 7.95 11.81
CA ASP A 310 -23.15 6.56 11.60
C ASP A 310 -22.33 6.42 10.29
N ILE A 311 -21.25 7.18 10.16
CA ILE A 311 -20.52 7.49 8.91
C ILE A 311 -19.22 6.67 8.77
N SER A 312 -19.10 5.49 9.38
CA SER A 312 -17.88 4.67 9.24
C SER A 312 -17.50 4.40 7.76
N SER A 313 -18.51 4.13 6.92
CA SER A 313 -18.34 3.81 5.50
C SER A 313 -17.94 5.01 4.64
N SER A 314 -18.37 6.23 5.00
CA SER A 314 -18.13 7.41 4.18
C SER A 314 -16.94 8.25 4.66
N ILE A 315 -16.61 8.22 5.96
CA ILE A 315 -15.30 8.67 6.47
C ILE A 315 -14.19 7.90 5.76
N SER A 316 -14.35 6.59 5.59
CA SER A 316 -13.40 5.75 4.87
C SER A 316 -13.22 6.18 3.40
N LYS A 317 -14.29 6.58 2.70
CA LYS A 317 -14.21 7.11 1.32
C LYS A 317 -13.49 8.45 1.28
N VAL A 318 -13.78 9.35 2.23
CA VAL A 318 -13.16 10.66 2.34
C VAL A 318 -11.67 10.54 2.63
N LEU A 319 -11.31 9.68 3.58
CA LEU A 319 -9.93 9.38 3.91
C LEU A 319 -9.17 8.84 2.69
N ARG A 320 -9.75 7.90 1.94
CA ARG A 320 -9.14 7.41 0.70
C ARG A 320 -8.95 8.52 -0.33
N ALA A 321 -9.94 9.38 -0.52
CA ALA A 321 -9.86 10.50 -1.45
C ALA A 321 -8.77 11.51 -1.02
N ALA A 322 -8.76 11.92 0.25
CA ALA A 322 -7.79 12.85 0.80
C ALA A 322 -6.35 12.31 0.69
N ARG A 323 -6.13 11.03 0.99
CA ARG A 323 -4.81 10.38 0.87
C ARG A 323 -4.34 10.26 -0.57
N LYS A 324 -5.27 10.01 -1.50
CA LYS A 324 -4.97 10.00 -2.94
C LYS A 324 -4.60 11.40 -3.45
N THR A 325 -5.29 12.43 -2.97
CA THR A 325 -5.08 13.82 -3.40
C THR A 325 -3.83 14.45 -2.77
N PHE A 326 -3.53 14.12 -1.51
CA PHE A 326 -2.41 14.66 -0.75
C PHE A 326 -1.43 13.54 -0.35
N PRO A 327 -0.73 12.93 -1.32
CA PRO A 327 0.21 11.85 -1.02
C PRO A 327 1.32 12.36 -0.08
N GLY A 328 1.62 11.60 0.96
CA GLY A 328 2.66 11.95 1.94
C GLY A 328 2.26 12.97 2.99
N ARG A 329 0.99 13.38 3.03
CA ARG A 329 0.41 14.20 4.11
C ARG A 329 -0.32 13.30 5.10
N ARG A 330 0.03 13.38 6.38
CA ARG A 330 -0.71 12.66 7.44
C ARG A 330 -2.14 13.17 7.46
N VAL A 331 -3.11 12.27 7.39
CA VAL A 331 -4.53 12.63 7.45
C VAL A 331 -5.07 12.15 8.80
N ASN A 332 -5.53 13.10 9.62
CA ASN A 332 -6.18 12.82 10.90
C ASN A 332 -7.69 13.05 10.78
N VAL A 333 -8.50 12.30 11.53
CA VAL A 333 -9.93 12.55 11.65
C VAL A 333 -10.24 13.03 13.06
N LEU A 334 -10.73 14.26 13.19
CA LEU A 334 -11.26 14.80 14.43
C LEU A 334 -12.78 14.61 14.44
N GLN A 335 -13.31 13.87 15.41
CA GLN A 335 -14.74 13.79 15.61
C GLN A 335 -15.18 14.84 16.64
N THR A 336 -16.17 15.63 16.31
CA THR A 336 -16.71 16.68 17.19
C THR A 336 -18.21 16.87 16.99
N ALA A 337 -18.87 17.44 17.98
CA ALA A 337 -20.30 17.78 17.91
C ALA A 337 -20.56 19.03 17.08
N ASP A 338 -19.53 19.85 16.83
CA ASP A 338 -19.60 21.04 15.99
C ASP A 338 -18.42 21.10 15.01
N PRO A 339 -18.50 20.39 13.87
CA PRO A 339 -17.41 20.35 12.90
C PRO A 339 -17.24 21.67 12.17
N LEU A 340 -18.29 22.50 12.09
CA LEU A 340 -18.21 23.80 11.41
C LEU A 340 -17.32 24.76 12.21
N ALA A 341 -17.45 24.80 13.53
CA ALA A 341 -16.58 25.60 14.39
C ALA A 341 -15.10 25.20 14.26
N ALA A 342 -14.80 23.90 14.17
CA ALA A 342 -13.43 23.41 13.96
C ALA A 342 -12.82 23.86 12.62
N ILE A 343 -13.65 24.00 11.57
CA ILE A 343 -13.21 24.55 10.27
C ILE A 343 -12.97 26.05 10.37
N GLN A 344 -13.91 26.78 10.97
CA GLN A 344 -13.84 28.25 11.10
C GLN A 344 -12.64 28.71 11.93
N THR A 345 -12.28 27.95 12.97
CA THR A 345 -11.14 28.25 13.85
C THR A 345 -9.80 27.81 13.25
N GLY A 346 -9.82 27.08 12.11
CA GLY A 346 -8.64 26.55 11.45
C GLY A 346 -8.06 25.27 12.09
N GLU A 347 -8.75 24.67 13.07
CA GLU A 347 -8.37 23.38 13.68
C GLU A 347 -8.46 22.23 12.66
N ALA A 348 -9.39 22.31 11.72
CA ALA A 348 -9.52 21.42 10.59
C ALA A 348 -9.63 22.19 9.26
N ARG A 349 -9.13 21.60 8.17
CA ARG A 349 -9.23 22.21 6.83
C ARG A 349 -10.27 21.57 5.92
N LEU A 350 -10.73 20.37 6.28
CA LEU A 350 -11.77 19.64 5.55
C LEU A 350 -12.83 19.19 6.56
N GLY A 351 -14.10 19.21 6.16
CA GLY A 351 -15.22 18.71 6.97
C GLY A 351 -16.05 17.67 6.23
N ILE A 352 -16.52 16.66 6.96
CA ILE A 352 -17.58 15.75 6.54
C ILE A 352 -18.85 16.15 7.29
N LEU A 353 -19.76 16.78 6.58
CA LEU A 353 -20.95 17.42 7.13
C LEU A 353 -22.23 16.93 6.43
N SER A 354 -23.35 17.01 7.13
CA SER A 354 -24.68 16.84 6.53
C SER A 354 -25.01 18.04 5.62
N ALA A 355 -25.92 17.83 4.67
CA ALA A 355 -26.37 18.89 3.76
C ALA A 355 -26.95 20.11 4.49
N GLU A 356 -27.48 19.93 5.69
CA GLU A 356 -28.09 20.99 6.51
C GLU A 356 -27.05 21.97 7.05
N ALA A 357 -25.82 21.53 7.35
CA ALA A 357 -24.75 22.39 7.87
C ALA A 357 -24.29 23.47 6.87
N PHE A 358 -24.63 23.31 5.59
CA PHE A 358 -24.34 24.27 4.53
C PHE A 358 -25.31 25.45 4.50
N PHE A 359 -26.41 25.37 5.27
CA PHE A 359 -27.46 26.35 5.24
C PHE A 359 -27.75 26.91 6.62
N THR A 360 -27.97 28.22 6.68
CA THR A 360 -28.59 28.87 7.82
C THR A 360 -30.09 28.74 7.66
N LEU A 361 -30.73 27.99 8.56
CA LEU A 361 -32.19 27.93 8.64
C LEU A 361 -32.70 29.26 9.19
N THR A 362 -33.36 30.03 8.33
CA THR A 362 -34.09 31.25 8.71
C THR A 362 -35.58 30.94 8.82
N ASP A 363 -36.35 31.80 9.49
CA ASP A 363 -37.82 31.67 9.58
C ASP A 363 -38.51 31.87 8.21
N GLU A 364 -37.76 32.22 7.17
CA GLU A 364 -38.24 32.35 5.80
C GLU A 364 -38.03 31.04 5.00
N PHE A 365 -38.94 30.73 4.08
CA PHE A 365 -39.02 29.48 3.30
C PHE A 365 -37.79 29.13 2.43
N LEU A 366 -36.72 29.93 2.45
CA LEU A 366 -35.51 29.73 1.64
C LEU A 366 -34.26 29.73 2.53
N PRO A 367 -33.61 28.56 2.73
CA PRO A 367 -32.37 28.47 3.48
C PRO A 367 -31.26 29.32 2.84
N LEU A 368 -30.54 30.10 3.65
CA LEU A 368 -29.43 30.93 3.17
C LEU A 368 -28.11 30.16 3.19
N PRO A 369 -27.23 30.31 2.19
CA PRO A 369 -25.92 29.65 2.18
C PRO A 369 -25.04 30.12 3.33
N ASN A 370 -24.31 29.19 3.94
CA ASN A 370 -23.32 29.52 4.95
C ASN A 370 -22.03 30.04 4.30
N GLU A 371 -21.74 31.33 4.49
CA GLU A 371 -20.60 32.02 3.86
C GLU A 371 -19.23 31.57 4.40
N ALA A 372 -19.17 30.84 5.51
CA ALA A 372 -17.92 30.30 6.07
C ALA A 372 -17.37 29.09 5.29
N ILE A 373 -18.03 28.67 4.20
CA ILE A 373 -17.71 27.47 3.45
C ILE A 373 -17.15 27.83 2.08
N GLU A 374 -15.92 27.39 1.79
CA GLU A 374 -15.18 27.76 0.59
C GLU A 374 -15.46 26.86 -0.63
N ALA A 375 -15.74 25.57 -0.42
CA ALA A 375 -16.11 24.64 -1.51
C ALA A 375 -16.96 23.45 -1.05
N VAL A 376 -17.51 22.68 -2.00
CA VAL A 376 -18.46 21.58 -1.76
C VAL A 376 -18.25 20.45 -2.79
N GLY A 377 -18.24 19.18 -2.36
CA GLY A 377 -18.04 18.00 -3.22
C GLY A 377 -18.84 16.77 -2.78
N VAL A 378 -19.85 16.35 -3.54
CA VAL A 378 -20.87 15.41 -3.04
C VAL A 378 -20.41 13.95 -2.96
N ILE A 379 -20.67 13.27 -1.83
CA ILE A 379 -20.57 11.81 -1.65
C ILE A 379 -21.96 11.21 -1.41
N GLY A 380 -22.45 10.42 -2.37
CA GLY A 380 -23.76 9.79 -2.28
C GLY A 380 -24.89 10.84 -2.27
N ASN A 381 -25.99 10.56 -1.58
CA ASN A 381 -27.17 11.42 -1.61
C ASN A 381 -27.27 12.38 -0.40
N ARG A 382 -26.32 12.32 0.57
CA ARG A 382 -26.47 12.99 1.88
C ARG A 382 -25.27 13.82 2.33
N MET A 383 -24.13 13.76 1.65
CA MET A 383 -22.91 14.39 2.16
C MET A 383 -22.16 15.16 1.09
N ALA A 384 -21.45 16.21 1.50
CA ALA A 384 -20.54 16.93 0.62
C ALA A 384 -19.21 17.29 1.33
N HIS A 385 -18.14 17.41 0.54
CA HIS A 385 -16.76 17.67 0.91
C HIS A 385 -16.44 19.14 0.76
N ILE A 386 -15.87 19.74 1.80
CA ILE A 386 -15.32 21.09 1.70
C ILE A 386 -13.85 20.98 1.30
N VAL A 387 -13.42 21.68 0.25
CA VAL A 387 -12.03 21.62 -0.27
C VAL A 387 -11.47 23.04 -0.39
N THR A 388 -10.27 23.28 0.14
CA THR A 388 -9.58 24.57 0.00
C THR A 388 -8.27 24.40 -0.77
N LEU A 389 -7.90 25.40 -1.58
CA LEU A 389 -6.57 25.48 -2.19
C LEU A 389 -5.68 26.38 -1.32
N GLN A 390 -4.41 26.00 -1.17
CA GLN A 390 -3.45 26.83 -0.45
C GLN A 390 -3.20 28.13 -1.22
N ASN A 391 -3.41 29.28 -0.57
CA ASN A 391 -3.28 30.63 -1.15
C ASN A 391 -4.27 30.97 -2.28
N SER A 392 -5.43 30.30 -2.37
CA SER A 392 -6.48 30.81 -3.25
C SER A 392 -7.05 32.09 -2.64
N ASN A 393 -7.07 33.19 -3.40
CA ASN A 393 -7.87 34.39 -3.08
C ASN A 393 -9.39 34.13 -3.17
N ILE A 394 -9.81 32.87 -3.00
CA ILE A 394 -11.19 32.39 -3.09
C ILE A 394 -11.71 32.41 -1.66
N ASN A 395 -12.39 33.50 -1.31
CA ASN A 395 -12.98 33.68 0.02
C ASN A 395 -14.50 33.42 0.01
N ASN A 396 -15.06 33.02 -1.15
CA ASN A 396 -16.48 32.86 -1.35
C ASN A 396 -16.78 31.73 -2.34
N ILE A 397 -17.77 30.89 -2.02
CA ILE A 397 -18.29 29.82 -2.88
C ILE A 397 -18.74 30.33 -4.27
N MET A 398 -19.11 31.61 -4.38
CA MET A 398 -19.49 32.28 -5.62
C MET A 398 -18.32 32.44 -6.61
N ASP A 399 -17.07 32.28 -6.16
CA ASP A 399 -15.87 32.39 -6.98
C ASP A 399 -15.42 31.06 -7.59
N ILE A 400 -16.09 29.95 -7.26
CA ILE A 400 -15.81 28.61 -7.79
C ILE A 400 -16.09 28.58 -9.29
N ARG A 401 -15.14 28.03 -10.06
CA ARG A 401 -15.27 27.89 -11.53
C ARG A 401 -15.30 26.45 -12.03
N LYS A 402 -14.92 25.46 -11.21
CA LYS A 402 -14.88 24.04 -11.59
C LYS A 402 -15.28 23.15 -10.42
N ILE A 403 -16.03 22.08 -10.68
CA ILE A 403 -16.36 21.07 -9.67
C ILE A 403 -16.02 19.65 -10.16
N GLY A 404 -15.43 18.84 -9.28
CA GLY A 404 -15.32 17.40 -9.48
C GLY A 404 -16.58 16.68 -9.03
N VAL A 405 -17.33 16.08 -9.97
CA VAL A 405 -18.48 15.21 -9.68
C VAL A 405 -18.23 13.78 -10.19
N GLY A 406 -18.99 12.81 -9.69
CA GLY A 406 -19.07 11.48 -10.28
C GLY A 406 -19.69 11.50 -11.69
N ALA A 407 -19.92 10.33 -12.29
CA ALA A 407 -20.40 10.20 -13.67
C ALA A 407 -21.61 11.09 -14.00
N GLU A 408 -21.67 11.58 -15.24
CA GLU A 408 -22.77 12.40 -15.76
C GLU A 408 -24.12 11.73 -15.52
N ASN A 409 -25.09 12.49 -15.02
CA ASN A 409 -26.41 12.04 -14.55
C ASN A 409 -26.37 11.07 -13.37
N GLY A 410 -25.21 10.81 -12.75
CA GLY A 410 -25.08 10.04 -11.51
C GLY A 410 -25.65 10.78 -10.29
N ALA A 411 -25.76 10.08 -9.16
CA ALA A 411 -26.34 10.66 -7.94
C ALA A 411 -25.61 11.93 -7.48
N SER A 412 -24.27 11.92 -7.48
CA SER A 412 -23.44 13.08 -7.14
C SER A 412 -23.57 14.24 -8.13
N ASP A 413 -23.74 13.96 -9.43
CA ASP A 413 -23.94 14.99 -10.46
C ASP A 413 -25.31 15.66 -10.30
N ARG A 414 -26.37 14.88 -10.07
CA ARG A 414 -27.72 15.43 -9.81
C ARG A 414 -27.77 16.28 -8.53
N SER A 415 -27.14 15.80 -7.46
CA SER A 415 -27.05 16.56 -6.21
C SER A 415 -26.24 17.84 -6.37
N ALA A 416 -25.12 17.82 -7.09
CA ALA A 416 -24.35 19.01 -7.41
C ALA A 416 -25.17 20.02 -8.22
N LYS A 417 -25.84 19.58 -9.29
CA LYS A 417 -26.76 20.43 -10.09
C LYS A 417 -27.85 21.05 -9.23
N MET A 418 -28.43 20.31 -8.29
CA MET A 418 -29.45 20.83 -7.37
C MET A 418 -28.89 21.94 -6.47
N ILE A 419 -27.73 21.69 -5.85
CA ILE A 419 -27.04 22.66 -4.98
C ILE A 419 -26.68 23.94 -5.76
N PHE A 420 -26.12 23.81 -6.97
CA PHE A 420 -25.77 24.99 -7.77
C PHE A 420 -26.96 25.71 -8.37
N THR A 421 -28.06 25.01 -8.64
CA THR A 421 -29.32 25.66 -9.00
C THR A 421 -29.80 26.53 -7.84
N SER A 422 -29.78 26.02 -6.60
CA SER A 422 -30.17 26.80 -5.43
C SER A 422 -29.25 27.98 -5.13
N LEU A 423 -27.96 27.89 -5.53
CA LEU A 423 -26.98 28.97 -5.38
C LEU A 423 -26.93 29.94 -6.58
N GLY A 424 -27.70 29.69 -7.65
CA GLY A 424 -27.65 30.52 -8.87
C GLY A 424 -26.34 30.41 -9.66
N LEU A 425 -25.60 29.31 -9.51
CA LEU A 425 -24.25 29.10 -10.06
C LEU A 425 -24.21 28.13 -11.25
N LEU A 426 -25.34 27.53 -11.63
CA LEU A 426 -25.41 26.45 -12.64
C LEU A 426 -24.73 26.78 -13.98
N ASN A 427 -24.75 28.06 -14.39
CA ASN A 427 -24.20 28.52 -15.68
C ASN A 427 -22.77 29.10 -15.57
N LYS A 428 -22.15 29.06 -14.39
CA LYS A 428 -20.84 29.68 -14.10
C LYS A 428 -19.73 28.67 -13.83
N ILE A 429 -20.07 27.38 -13.75
CA ILE A 429 -19.18 26.32 -13.30
C ILE A 429 -19.00 25.30 -14.43
N GLU A 430 -17.74 25.00 -14.75
CA GLU A 430 -17.33 23.97 -15.73
C GLU A 430 -17.19 22.58 -15.10
#